data_AF-G2IUW5-F1
#
_entry.id   AF-G2IUW5-F1
#
_cell.length_a   1.000
_cell.length_b   1.000
_cell.length_c   1.000
_cell.angle_alpha   90.00
_cell.angle_beta   90.00
_cell.angle_gamma   90.00
#
_symmetry.space_group_name_H-M   'P 1'
#
loop_
_entity.id
_entity.type
_entity.pdbx_description
1 polymer ?
#
loop_
_entity_poly.entity_id
_entity_poly.type
_entity_poly.pdbx_seq_one_letter_code
_entity_poly.pdbx_strand_id
1 'polypeptide(L)'
;MKLEYYGYLAAFLTTSSFLPQVLHALRTRDLSSISLSMYLMFVSGVALWLAYGILLGAGPLIASNAMTLLLSSIILGLKLREEIRRRAGSAPSKRRS
;
A
#
# COMPACT_ATOMS: atom_id res chain seq x y z
N MET A 1 2.34 24.97 17.84
CA MET A 1 1.49 25.74 16.91
C MET A 1 2.00 25.81 15.47
N LYS A 2 3.09 26.52 15.10
CA LYS A 2 3.48 26.65 13.67
C LYS A 2 3.97 25.33 13.02
N LEU A 3 4.71 24.50 13.75
CA LEU A 3 5.27 23.25 13.23
C LEU A 3 4.22 22.16 12.96
N GLU A 4 3.13 22.15 13.73
CA GLU A 4 2.05 21.17 13.62
C GLU A 4 1.28 21.31 12.30
N TYR A 5 1.08 22.54 11.79
CA TYR A 5 0.43 22.77 10.50
C TYR A 5 1.21 22.15 9.34
N TYR A 6 2.55 22.24 9.36
CA TYR A 6 3.37 21.58 8.35
C TYR A 6 3.27 20.06 8.46
N GLY A 7 3.17 19.51 9.68
CA GLY A 7 2.92 18.09 9.92
C GLY A 7 1.58 17.61 9.35
N TYR A 8 0.50 18.35 9.61
CA TYR A 8 -0.82 18.03 9.05
C TYR A 8 -0.87 18.19 7.53
N LEU A 9 -0.24 19.22 6.97
CA LEU A 9 -0.19 19.42 5.52
C LEU A 9 0.65 18.33 4.84
N ALA A 10 1.80 17.97 5.41
CA ALA A 10 2.62 16.87 4.92
C ALA A 10 1.85 15.54 4.97
N ALA A 11 1.16 15.26 6.09
CA ALA A 11 0.29 14.09 6.23
C ALA A 11 -0.82 14.07 5.18
N PHE A 12 -1.50 15.20 4.97
CA PHE A 12 -2.58 15.31 3.99
C PHE A 12 -2.07 15.09 2.56
N LEU A 13 -0.98 15.75 2.17
CA LEU A 13 -0.40 15.64 0.82
C LEU A 13 0.10 14.22 0.54
N THR A 14 0.86 13.64 1.47
CA THR A 14 1.41 12.28 1.30
C THR A 14 0.29 11.25 1.22
N THR A 15 -0.69 11.32 2.12
CA THR A 15 -1.83 10.38 2.12
C THR A 15 -2.68 10.53 0.86
N SER A 16 -2.98 11.77 0.46
CA SER A 16 -3.78 12.05 -0.74
C SER A 16 -3.07 11.62 -2.03
N SER A 17 -1.74 11.56 -2.05
CA SER A 17 -0.98 11.07 -3.21
C SER A 17 -1.21 9.58 -3.49
N PHE A 18 -1.59 8.79 -2.49
CA PHE A 18 -1.97 7.38 -2.67
C PHE A 18 -3.36 7.23 -3.29
N LEU A 19 -4.24 8.23 -3.17
CA LEU A 19 -5.62 8.13 -3.64
C LEU A 19 -5.71 7.99 -5.19
N PRO A 20 -5.02 8.81 -6.01
CA PRO A 20 -4.95 8.59 -7.45
C PRO A 20 -4.42 7.20 -7.82
N GLN A 21 -3.43 6.70 -7.08
CA GLN A 21 -2.85 5.37 -7.30
C GLN A 21 -3.86 4.25 -7.02
N VAL A 22 -4.62 4.35 -5.91
CA VAL A 22 -5.70 3.42 -5.57
C VAL A 22 -6.81 3.46 -6.61
N LEU A 23 -7.26 4.64 -7.02
CA LEU A 23 -8.32 4.80 -8.01
C LEU A 23 -7.89 4.25 -9.38
N HIS A 24 -6.65 4.48 -9.79
CA HIS A 24 -6.10 3.91 -11.01
C HIS A 24 -6.07 2.38 -10.93
N ALA A 25 -5.52 1.82 -9.85
CA ALA A 25 -5.47 0.38 -9.59
C ALA A 25 -6.85 -0.28 -9.64
N LEU A 26 -7.86 0.35 -9.04
CA LEU A 26 -9.24 -0.14 -9.02
C LEU A 26 -9.90 -0.06 -10.41
N ARG A 27 -9.60 0.99 -11.18
CA ARG A 27 -10.18 1.23 -12.52
C ARG A 27 -9.56 0.32 -13.57
N THR A 28 -8.23 0.23 -13.64
CA THR A 28 -7.54 -0.55 -14.69
C THR A 28 -7.49 -2.03 -14.35
N ARG A 29 -7.46 -2.38 -13.06
CA ARG A 29 -7.18 -3.74 -12.56
C ARG A 29 -5.90 -4.36 -13.13
N ASP A 30 -5.02 -3.53 -13.68
CA ASP A 30 -3.71 -3.92 -14.18
C ASP A 30 -2.65 -3.41 -13.21
N LEU A 31 -2.15 -4.32 -12.37
CA LEU A 31 -1.04 -4.03 -11.47
C LEU A 31 0.22 -4.75 -11.92
N SER A 32 0.25 -5.29 -13.15
CA SER A 32 1.35 -6.13 -13.66
C SER A 32 2.70 -5.40 -13.65
N SER A 33 2.68 -4.07 -13.83
CA SER A 33 3.83 -3.17 -13.76
C SER A 33 4.36 -2.94 -12.33
N ILE A 34 3.56 -3.23 -11.31
CA ILE A 34 3.95 -3.05 -9.91
C ILE A 34 4.57 -4.34 -9.40
N SER A 35 5.82 -4.26 -8.93
CA SER A 35 6.50 -5.37 -8.27
C SER A 35 5.82 -5.70 -6.93
N LEU A 36 5.42 -6.96 -6.75
CA LEU A 36 4.85 -7.44 -5.50
C LEU A 36 5.84 -7.30 -4.33
N SER A 37 7.13 -7.58 -4.56
CA SER A 37 8.14 -7.49 -3.50
C SER A 37 8.35 -6.06 -3.04
N MET A 38 8.40 -5.11 -3.98
CA MET A 38 8.48 -3.68 -3.65
C MET A 38 7.29 -3.25 -2.80
N TYR A 39 6.09 -3.66 -3.19
CA TYR A 39 4.87 -3.26 -2.49
C TYR A 39 4.76 -3.89 -1.09
N LEU A 40 5.20 -5.14 -0.93
CA LEU A 40 5.30 -5.80 0.38
C LEU A 40 6.28 -5.07 1.32
N MET A 41 7.44 -4.67 0.82
CA MET A 41 8.41 -3.87 1.59
C MET A 41 7.82 -2.52 1.99
N PHE A 42 7.12 -1.84 1.07
CA PHE A 42 6.46 -0.57 1.35
C PHE A 42 5.41 -0.69 2.48
N VAL A 43 4.46 -1.63 2.35
CA VAL A 43 3.41 -1.84 3.37
C VAL A 43 4.02 -2.20 4.72
N SER A 44 5.06 -3.05 4.74
CA SER A 44 5.76 -3.41 5.97
C SER A 44 6.46 -2.21 6.61
N GLY A 45 7.12 -1.37 5.80
CA GLY A 45 7.76 -0.14 6.25
C GLY A 45 6.76 0.85 6.87
N VAL A 46 5.60 1.05 6.25
CA VAL A 46 4.52 1.90 6.79
C VAL A 46 3.99 1.35 8.12
N ALA A 47 3.83 0.03 8.24
CA ALA A 47 3.42 -0.60 9.50
C ALA A 47 4.45 -0.38 10.62
N LEU A 48 5.74 -0.47 10.31
CA LEU A 48 6.81 -0.17 11.26
C LEU A 48 6.83 1.32 11.66
N TRP A 49 6.62 2.23 10.70
CA TRP A 49 6.51 3.67 10.98
C TRP A 49 5.29 4.00 11.85
N LEU A 50 4.16 3.32 11.64
CA LEU A 50 2.99 3.46 12.49
C LEU A 50 3.29 3.01 13.93
N ALA A 51 3.90 1.82 14.10
CA ALA A 51 4.30 1.32 15.41
C ALA A 51 5.27 2.28 16.11
N TYR A 52 6.26 2.79 15.37
CA TYR A 52 7.20 3.79 15.87
C TYR A 52 6.50 5.10 16.30
N GLY A 53 5.55 5.59 15.50
CA GLY A 53 4.76 6.78 15.84
C GLY A 53 3.93 6.59 17.11
N ILE A 54 3.35 5.40 17.32
CA ILE A 54 2.62 5.06 18.54
C ILE A 54 3.55 5.09 19.75
N LEU A 55 4.74 4.49 19.64
CA LEU A 55 5.75 4.50 20.72
C LEU A 55 6.20 5.92 21.08
N LEU A 56 6.25 6.83 20.11
CA LEU A 56 6.59 8.24 20.32
C LEU A 56 5.41 9.11 20.80
N GLY A 57 4.18 8.61 20.77
CA GLY A 57 2.98 9.45 20.99
C GLY A 57 2.77 10.53 19.93
N ALA A 58 3.34 10.35 18.72
CA ALA A 58 3.35 11.36 17.67
C ALA A 58 2.06 11.31 16.82
N GLY A 59 0.99 11.95 17.30
CA GLY A 59 -0.34 11.95 16.67
C GLY A 59 -0.37 12.09 15.13
N PRO A 60 0.31 13.09 14.52
CA PRO A 60 0.34 13.24 13.06
C PRO A 60 1.02 12.08 12.31
N LEU A 61 2.08 11.50 12.89
CA LEU A 61 2.79 10.35 12.32
C LEU A 61 1.92 9.08 12.40
N ILE A 62 1.17 8.92 13.49
CA ILE A 62 0.21 7.84 13.68
C ILE A 62 -0.92 7.96 12.64
N ALA A 63 -1.56 9.13 12.56
CA ALA A 63 -2.71 9.34 11.68
C ALA A 63 -2.35 9.14 10.19
N SER A 64 -1.21 9.67 9.74
CA SER A 64 -0.74 9.53 8.36
C SER A 64 -0.40 8.08 7.99
N ASN A 65 0.38 7.38 8.82
CA ASN A 65 0.74 5.98 8.52
C ASN A 65 -0.44 5.03 8.66
N ALA A 66 -1.38 5.27 9.59
CA ALA A 66 -2.60 4.48 9.70
C ALA A 66 -3.45 4.57 8.42
N MET A 67 -3.67 5.78 7.91
CA MET A 67 -4.43 5.96 6.66
C MET A 67 -3.69 5.37 5.45
N THR A 68 -2.37 5.59 5.37
CA THR A 68 -1.54 5.01 4.30
C THR A 68 -1.57 3.48 4.33
N LEU A 69 -1.49 2.88 5.52
CA LEU A 69 -1.54 1.43 5.70
C LEU A 69 -2.89 0.85 5.25
N LEU A 70 -3.99 1.53 5.59
CA LEU A 70 -5.34 1.13 5.15
C LEU A 70 -5.44 1.11 3.62
N LEU A 71 -5.07 2.22 2.96
CA LEU A 71 -5.18 2.35 1.50
C LEU A 71 -4.24 1.38 0.76
N SER A 72 -3.01 1.26 1.22
CA SER A 72 -2.02 0.37 0.60
C SER A 72 -2.34 -1.11 0.80
N SER A 73 -2.98 -1.50 1.90
CA SER A 73 -3.44 -2.88 2.11
C SER A 73 -4.49 -3.32 1.08
N ILE A 74 -5.35 -2.41 0.64
CA ILE A 74 -6.34 -2.69 -0.44
C ILE A 74 -5.60 -3.00 -1.75
N ILE A 75 -4.62 -2.18 -2.13
CA ILE A 75 -3.82 -2.40 -3.36
C ILE A 75 -3.04 -3.70 -3.25
N LEU A 76 -2.41 -3.97 -2.09
CA LEU A 76 -1.65 -5.19 -1.87
C LEU A 76 -2.54 -6.43 -2.02
N GLY A 77 -3.76 -6.41 -1.46
CA GLY A 77 -4.72 -7.50 -1.60
C GLY A 77 -5.10 -7.76 -3.07
N LEU A 78 -5.33 -6.71 -3.85
CA LEU A 78 -5.59 -6.82 -5.29
C LEU A 78 -4.40 -7.40 -6.04
N LYS A 79 -3.18 -6.93 -5.74
CA LYS A 79 -1.95 -7.40 -6.37
C LYS A 79 -1.67 -8.87 -6.04
N LEU A 80 -1.86 -9.28 -4.79
CA LEU A 80 -1.72 -10.68 -4.36
C LEU A 80 -2.69 -11.58 -5.12
N ARG A 81 -3.96 -11.16 -5.26
CA ARG A 81 -4.96 -11.92 -6.03
C ARG A 81 -4.58 -12.05 -7.50
N GLU A 82 -4.08 -10.98 -8.11
CA GLU A 82 -3.58 -11.01 -9.49
C GLU A 82 -2.40 -11.98 -9.63
N GLU A 83 -1.41 -11.88 -8.74
CA GLU A 83 -0.20 -12.73 -8.77
C GLU A 83 -0.53 -14.21 -8.58
N ILE A 84 -1.44 -14.55 -7.66
CA ILE A 84 -1.94 -15.94 -7.47
C ILE A 84 -2.58 -16.45 -8.76
N ARG A 85 -3.42 -15.64 -9.42
CA ARG A 85 -4.05 -16.01 -10.70
C ARG A 85 -3.02 -16.21 -11.81
N ARG A 86 -2.02 -15.32 -11.91
CA ARG A 86 -0.93 -15.44 -12.90
C ARG A 86 -0.17 -16.75 -12.68
N ARG A 87 0.20 -17.08 -11.44
CA ARG A 87 0.90 -18.34 -11.10
C ARG A 87 0.07 -19.59 -11.40
N ALA A 88 -1.23 -19.58 -11.08
CA ALA A 88 -2.13 -20.69 -11.36
C ALA A 88 -2.30 -20.95 -12.86
N GLY A 89 -2.38 -19.90 -13.69
CA GLY A 89 -2.43 -20.02 -15.15
C GLY A 89 -1.09 -20.40 -15.81
N SER A 90 0.02 -20.22 -15.10
CA SER A 90 1.37 -20.57 -15.58
C SER A 90 1.79 -22.01 -15.24
N ALA A 91 0.97 -22.74 -14.48
CA ALA A 91 1.27 -24.12 -14.12
C ALA A 91 1.27 -25.01 -15.39
N PRO A 92 2.30 -25.83 -15.62
CA PRO A 92 2.34 -26.71 -16.79
C PRO A 92 1.11 -27.62 -16.79
N SER A 93 0.39 -27.70 -17.91
CA SER A 93 -0.75 -28.60 -18.07
C SER A 93 -0.27 -30.05 -18.05
N LYS A 94 -0.06 -30.61 -16.85
CA LYS A 94 0.11 -32.06 -16.68
C LYS A 94 -1.25 -32.71 -16.91
N ARG A 95 -1.59 -32.98 -18.19
CA ARG A 95 -2.39 -34.12 -18.70
C ARG A 95 -3.05 -33.79 -20.03
N ARG A 96 -2.61 -34.49 -21.08
CA ARG A 96 -3.42 -35.49 -21.80
C ARG A 96 -2.49 -36.21 -22.78
N SER A 97 -1.84 -37.27 -22.29
CA SER A 97 -1.35 -38.39 -23.09
C SER A 97 -2.24 -39.58 -22.76
#